data_AF-A0A5J4Q875-F1
#
_entry.id   AF-A0A5J4Q875-F1
#
_cell.length_a   1.000
_cell.length_b   1.000
_cell.length_c   1.000
_cell.angle_alpha   90.00
_cell.angle_beta   90.00
_cell.angle_gamma   90.00
#
_symmetry.space_group_name_H-M   'P 1'
#
loop_
_entity.id
_entity.type
_entity.pdbx_description
1 polymer ?
#
loop_
_entity_poly.entity_id
_entity_poly.type
_entity_poly.pdbx_seq_one_letter_code
_entity_poly.pdbx_strand_id
1 'polypeptide(L)'
;MNNYNKIKRLEKAAIQWFIGFFTFMAVAILPSCSDFLNIDRYFDDELKLDSVFSNKRYVESYMWGAAALFPDEGNFYCDNYTPGPIATDESFCTYTNEQFNGMAFVQGLITPDKYNQINTWGNMYKIIRKCNTILSRIDEAEDLLPSERLRILSYTRFIRAYAYYEILVDFGPPVLLSDNVLETNEVIEYYDRPRSTYDEAVEYICNELEEASVYIPEKVSLISFGRPTKGAAYGLIARLRLLHASPLYNGGQAARTYFGNWKRKTDGAYYVSQTPDEKRWAIAAAAAKRVMDMDDAGAPMYKLYTVLADNKTPALPAGVSDLDYYNDFPNGAAGIDPYRSYSEIFNGEAIASANPELVWGRMSAAINTMQKSYFPVLIGGWNRVCVTQKVVDAYRMRDGGTIEEPGPIYTYSENGFTSNIPTFSGYRFINGEVFNMYVNREARFYASIGFSECFWPCSSATTANDYNVTVTYYYDSSNGKSGATNPVDYPITGYVIKKYVNPVDAWSGTNARRMDKAFPIIRYAEILLSYAEALNNLTGSHTVTLGEHTQTLIRDEAEIKKAFNQVRYRVGWPGLSAEELGNPQTVQ
;
A
#
# COMPACT_ATOMS: atom_id res chain seq x y z
N MET A 1 9.16 -56.49 83.48
CA MET A 1 8.34 -55.50 82.75
C MET A 1 8.97 -54.09 82.61
N ASN A 2 10.24 -53.88 82.97
CA ASN A 2 10.83 -52.52 83.06
C ASN A 2 11.80 -52.14 81.92
N ASN A 3 12.33 -53.11 81.15
CA ASN A 3 13.30 -52.84 80.08
C ASN A 3 12.67 -52.49 78.72
N TYR A 4 11.49 -53.04 78.40
CA TYR A 4 10.81 -52.81 77.13
C TYR A 4 10.29 -51.37 76.98
N ASN A 5 9.77 -50.78 78.07
CA ASN A 5 9.32 -49.39 78.09
C ASN A 5 10.47 -48.37 78.08
N LYS A 6 11.67 -48.77 78.52
CA LYS A 6 12.87 -47.93 78.49
C LYS A 6 13.43 -47.81 77.07
N ILE A 7 13.43 -48.91 76.32
CA ILE A 7 13.89 -48.96 74.91
C ILE A 7 12.98 -48.12 74.01
N LYS A 8 11.64 -48.26 74.12
CA LYS A 8 10.69 -47.43 73.34
C LYS A 8 10.76 -45.93 73.64
N ARG A 9 11.15 -45.54 74.86
CA ARG A 9 11.34 -44.12 75.22
C ARG A 9 12.64 -43.56 74.63
N LEU A 10 13.70 -44.35 74.58
CA LEU A 10 14.97 -43.97 73.95
C LEU A 10 14.84 -43.88 72.43
N GLU A 11 14.09 -44.78 71.79
CA GLU A 11 13.80 -44.70 70.34
C GLU A 11 12.96 -43.46 69.98
N LYS A 12 11.91 -43.13 70.76
CA LYS A 12 11.13 -41.90 70.55
C LYS A 12 11.96 -40.63 70.75
N ALA A 13 12.83 -40.59 71.75
CA ALA A 13 13.71 -39.45 71.99
C ALA A 13 14.77 -39.30 70.88
N ALA A 14 15.33 -40.41 70.38
CA ALA A 14 16.27 -40.41 69.26
C ALA A 14 15.60 -39.96 67.95
N ILE A 15 14.36 -40.40 67.69
CA ILE A 15 13.57 -39.98 66.52
C ILE A 15 13.18 -38.49 66.63
N GLN A 16 12.82 -37.99 67.82
CA GLN A 16 12.54 -36.57 68.01
C GLN A 16 13.78 -35.68 67.87
N TRP A 17 14.95 -36.16 68.29
CA TRP A 17 16.24 -35.48 68.04
C TRP A 17 16.65 -35.54 66.57
N PHE A 18 16.42 -36.66 65.87
CA PHE A 18 16.69 -36.79 64.43
C PHE A 18 15.77 -35.88 63.60
N ILE A 19 14.48 -35.81 63.94
CA ILE A 19 13.51 -34.93 63.29
C ILE A 19 13.84 -33.46 63.63
N GLY A 20 14.18 -33.13 64.87
CA GLY A 20 14.60 -31.78 65.25
C GLY A 20 15.86 -31.31 64.54
N PHE A 21 16.86 -32.18 64.40
CA PHE A 21 18.11 -31.87 63.70
C PHE A 21 17.92 -31.74 62.18
N PHE A 22 17.09 -32.59 61.56
CA PHE A 22 16.74 -32.44 60.13
C PHE A 22 15.84 -31.23 59.86
N THR A 23 14.96 -30.87 60.80
CA THR A 23 14.10 -29.67 60.66
C THR A 23 14.92 -28.39 60.84
N PHE A 24 15.93 -28.39 61.72
CA PHE A 24 16.84 -27.26 61.90
C PHE A 24 17.85 -27.12 60.75
N MET A 25 18.29 -28.24 60.15
CA MET A 25 19.16 -28.25 58.96
C MET A 25 18.38 -27.93 57.67
N ALA A 26 17.07 -28.18 57.61
CA ALA A 26 16.20 -27.75 56.51
C ALA A 26 15.84 -26.25 56.55
N VAL A 27 15.87 -25.61 57.72
CA VAL A 27 15.62 -24.17 57.87
C VAL A 27 16.89 -23.33 57.66
N ALA A 28 18.08 -23.92 57.77
CA ALA A 28 19.37 -23.24 57.57
C ALA A 28 19.89 -23.25 56.11
N ILE A 29 19.15 -23.83 55.15
CA ILE A 29 19.49 -23.86 53.71
C ILE A 29 18.40 -23.17 52.88
N LEU A 30 17.86 -22.06 53.38
CA LEU A 30 17.21 -21.08 52.51
C LEU A 30 18.25 -20.03 52.14
N PRO A 31 19.00 -20.18 51.03
CA PRO A 31 19.63 -19.02 50.43
C PRO A 31 18.50 -18.03 50.12
N SER A 32 18.64 -16.83 50.67
CA SER A 32 17.88 -15.64 50.33
C SER A 32 17.62 -15.58 48.82
N CYS A 33 16.43 -15.98 48.39
CA CYS A 33 15.93 -15.70 47.05
C CYS A 33 15.40 -14.26 47.01
N SER A 34 16.25 -13.29 47.31
CA SER A 34 16.02 -11.90 46.89
C SER A 34 16.11 -11.77 45.36
N ASP A 35 16.80 -12.71 44.69
CA ASP A 35 16.98 -12.71 43.23
C ASP A 35 15.91 -13.46 42.42
N PHE A 36 14.98 -14.20 43.04
CA PHE A 36 13.89 -14.87 42.29
C PHE A 36 12.71 -13.93 42.02
N LEU A 37 12.59 -12.86 42.80
CA LEU A 37 11.69 -11.73 42.55
C LEU A 37 12.43 -10.54 41.93
N ASN A 38 13.71 -10.70 41.61
CA ASN A 38 14.49 -9.64 40.98
C ASN A 38 14.21 -9.63 39.47
N ILE A 39 13.03 -9.08 39.15
CA ILE A 39 12.56 -8.75 37.81
C ILE A 39 13.33 -7.50 37.31
N ASP A 40 14.21 -6.90 38.12
CA ASP A 40 15.02 -5.73 37.71
C ASP A 40 15.78 -6.05 36.43
N ARG A 41 16.26 -7.29 36.22
CA ARG A 41 16.92 -7.66 34.96
C ARG A 41 16.00 -7.64 33.72
N TYR A 42 14.69 -7.84 33.90
CA TYR A 42 13.68 -7.67 32.84
C TYR A 42 13.29 -6.19 32.64
N PHE A 43 13.43 -5.35 33.67
CA PHE A 43 13.21 -3.90 33.60
C PHE A 43 14.47 -3.08 33.24
N ASP A 44 15.66 -3.65 33.42
CA ASP A 44 16.96 -3.06 33.08
C ASP A 44 17.22 -3.12 31.58
N ASP A 45 16.67 -4.15 30.91
CA ASP A 45 16.62 -4.27 29.45
C ASP A 45 15.46 -3.45 28.84
N GLU A 46 14.54 -2.92 29.66
CA GLU A 46 13.42 -2.08 29.23
C GLU A 46 13.75 -0.59 29.46
N LEU A 47 13.94 0.15 28.36
CA LEU A 47 14.10 1.60 28.45
C LEU A 47 12.82 2.21 29.06
N LYS A 48 12.91 2.69 30.31
CA LYS A 48 11.79 3.36 30.99
C LYS A 48 11.31 4.54 30.14
N LEU A 49 10.00 4.79 30.15
CA LEU A 49 9.41 5.87 29.34
C LEU A 49 10.06 7.23 29.64
N ASP A 50 10.42 7.50 30.89
CA ASP A 50 11.11 8.75 31.26
C ASP A 50 12.50 8.85 30.64
N SER A 51 13.20 7.73 30.48
CA SER A 51 14.50 7.70 29.80
C SER A 51 14.39 8.03 28.31
N VAL A 52 13.22 7.84 27.68
CA VAL A 52 12.99 8.25 26.28
C VAL A 52 13.19 9.75 26.10
N PHE A 53 12.74 10.55 27.06
CA PHE A 53 12.75 12.02 26.96
C PHE A 53 14.00 12.66 27.56
N SER A 54 14.99 11.85 27.95
CA SER A 54 16.25 12.35 28.50
C SER A 54 17.20 12.96 27.47
N ASN A 55 17.06 12.60 26.18
CA ASN A 55 17.84 13.18 25.09
C ASN A 55 17.16 12.98 23.73
N LYS A 56 17.59 13.79 22.77
CA LYS A 56 17.13 13.80 21.37
C LYS A 56 17.18 12.41 20.73
N ARG A 57 18.29 11.67 20.90
CA ARG A 57 18.47 10.38 20.21
C ARG A 57 17.38 9.40 20.60
N TYR A 58 17.01 9.36 21.87
CA TYR A 58 15.95 8.47 22.35
C TYR A 58 14.56 8.94 21.91
N VAL A 59 14.29 10.25 21.93
CA VAL A 59 13.05 10.81 21.37
C VAL A 59 12.90 10.47 19.88
N GLU A 60 13.94 10.69 19.07
CA GLU A 60 13.94 10.34 17.64
C GLU A 60 13.76 8.83 17.42
N SER A 61 14.40 7.99 18.23
CA SER A 61 14.26 6.53 18.16
C SER A 61 12.85 6.08 18.53
N TYR A 62 12.23 6.70 19.53
CA TYR A 62 10.87 6.40 19.96
C TYR A 62 9.84 6.83 18.91
N MET A 63 10.04 7.98 18.25
CA MET A 63 9.24 8.45 17.13
C MET A 63 9.28 7.47 15.95
N TRP A 64 10.48 7.06 15.50
CA TRP A 64 10.60 6.07 14.43
C TRP A 64 10.14 4.68 14.86
N GLY A 65 10.24 4.35 16.16
CA GLY A 65 9.65 3.15 16.73
C GLY A 65 8.11 3.17 16.72
N ALA A 66 7.47 4.34 16.75
CA ALA A 66 6.03 4.46 16.51
C ALA A 66 5.71 4.17 15.03
N ALA A 67 6.47 4.75 14.10
CA ALA A 67 6.29 4.49 12.66
C ALA A 67 6.55 3.01 12.29
N ALA A 68 7.45 2.32 12.99
CA ALA A 68 7.74 0.90 12.75
C ALA A 68 6.57 -0.05 13.07
N LEU A 69 5.52 0.44 13.75
CA LEU A 69 4.30 -0.34 14.01
C LEU A 69 3.31 -0.32 12.84
N PHE A 70 3.53 0.52 11.83
CA PHE A 70 2.74 0.45 10.61
C PHE A 70 2.98 -0.86 9.87
N PRO A 71 1.94 -1.46 9.27
CA PRO A 71 2.12 -2.59 8.39
C PRO A 71 2.93 -2.21 7.13
N ASP A 72 3.42 -3.20 6.40
CA ASP A 72 4.04 -2.96 5.09
C ASP A 72 2.95 -2.78 4.03
N GLU A 73 2.84 -1.58 3.45
CA GLU A 73 1.87 -1.23 2.41
C GLU A 73 2.00 -2.12 1.16
N GLY A 74 3.19 -2.68 0.93
CA GLY A 74 3.41 -3.66 -0.14
C GLY A 74 2.88 -5.06 0.18
N ASN A 75 2.26 -5.29 1.35
CA ASN A 75 1.68 -6.55 1.75
C ASN A 75 0.17 -6.64 1.45
N PHE A 76 -0.18 -6.81 0.17
CA PHE A 76 -1.56 -6.66 -0.32
C PHE A 76 -2.28 -7.95 -0.79
N TYR A 77 -1.69 -9.15 -0.69
CA TYR A 77 -2.31 -10.43 -1.12
C TYR A 77 -2.33 -11.52 -0.06
N CYS A 78 -1.23 -11.70 0.67
CA CYS A 78 -1.08 -12.72 1.71
C CYS A 78 -0.74 -12.02 3.01
N ASP A 79 -1.33 -12.44 4.13
CA ASP A 79 -1.13 -11.82 5.45
C ASP A 79 -1.37 -10.30 5.43
N ASN A 80 -2.22 -9.85 4.51
CA ASN A 80 -2.51 -8.44 4.26
C ASN A 80 -3.38 -7.85 5.38
N TYR A 81 -3.18 -6.56 5.63
CA TYR A 81 -3.81 -5.82 6.73
C TYR A 81 -5.06 -5.05 6.30
N THR A 82 -5.36 -5.05 5.00
CA THR A 82 -6.63 -4.59 4.41
C THR A 82 -7.26 -5.76 3.65
N PRO A 83 -8.53 -5.71 3.22
CA PRO A 83 -9.08 -6.75 2.33
C PRO A 83 -8.30 -6.93 1.02
N GLY A 84 -7.64 -5.88 0.52
CA GLY A 84 -6.73 -5.93 -0.64
C GLY A 84 -7.42 -6.26 -1.97
N PRO A 85 -6.65 -6.43 -3.07
CA PRO A 85 -7.21 -6.62 -4.42
C PRO A 85 -7.88 -7.99 -4.63
N ILE A 86 -7.73 -8.93 -3.69
CA ILE A 86 -8.43 -10.22 -3.73
C ILE A 86 -9.87 -10.09 -3.20
N ALA A 87 -10.20 -8.98 -2.53
CA ALA A 87 -11.56 -8.63 -2.18
C ALA A 87 -12.27 -7.75 -3.23
N THR A 88 -11.62 -7.49 -4.36
CA THR A 88 -12.17 -6.72 -5.48
C THR A 88 -12.42 -7.63 -6.68
N ASP A 89 -12.81 -7.04 -7.81
CA ASP A 89 -12.91 -7.74 -9.09
C ASP A 89 -11.56 -7.81 -9.85
N GLU A 90 -10.45 -7.39 -9.22
CA GLU A 90 -9.14 -7.38 -9.87
C GLU A 90 -8.43 -8.73 -9.81
N SER A 91 -8.41 -9.34 -8.63
CA SER A 91 -7.61 -10.52 -8.33
C SER A 91 -8.44 -11.60 -7.65
N PHE A 92 -8.05 -12.85 -7.83
CA PHE A 92 -8.76 -13.99 -7.28
C PHE A 92 -7.79 -15.08 -6.84
N CYS A 93 -8.10 -15.78 -5.75
CA CYS A 93 -7.46 -17.05 -5.42
C CYS A 93 -8.48 -18.04 -4.87
N THR A 94 -8.15 -19.33 -4.92
CA THR A 94 -9.00 -20.42 -4.43
C THR A 94 -8.85 -20.66 -2.91
N TYR A 95 -7.90 -19.98 -2.28
CA TYR A 95 -7.60 -20.13 -0.86
C TYR A 95 -8.51 -19.25 0.00
N THR A 96 -9.03 -19.83 1.07
CA THR A 96 -10.00 -19.16 1.98
C THR A 96 -9.55 -19.21 3.43
N ASN A 97 -8.28 -19.56 3.67
CA ASN A 97 -7.70 -19.62 5.00
C ASN A 97 -7.37 -18.21 5.51
N GLU A 98 -6.95 -18.11 6.77
CA GLU A 98 -6.68 -16.85 7.47
C GLU A 98 -5.49 -16.05 6.88
N GLN A 99 -4.73 -16.62 5.95
CA GLN A 99 -3.66 -15.90 5.26
C GLN A 99 -4.19 -15.03 4.11
N PHE A 100 -5.34 -15.37 3.51
CA PHE A 100 -5.91 -14.64 2.38
C PHE A 100 -7.13 -13.84 2.85
N ASN A 101 -6.87 -12.76 3.59
CA ASN A 101 -7.91 -11.97 4.24
C ASN A 101 -8.94 -11.39 3.27
N GLY A 102 -8.55 -11.10 2.03
CA GLY A 102 -9.48 -10.68 0.99
C GLY A 102 -10.54 -11.73 0.65
N MET A 103 -10.12 -12.99 0.46
CA MET A 103 -11.06 -14.10 0.23
C MET A 103 -11.93 -14.38 1.45
N ALA A 104 -11.34 -14.32 2.65
CA ALA A 104 -12.09 -14.46 3.88
C ALA A 104 -13.17 -13.37 4.01
N PHE A 105 -12.86 -12.13 3.60
CA PHE A 105 -13.80 -11.02 3.62
C PHE A 105 -14.98 -11.24 2.66
N VAL A 106 -14.72 -11.53 1.39
CA VAL A 106 -15.80 -11.72 0.39
C VAL A 106 -16.66 -12.96 0.62
N GLN A 107 -16.14 -13.95 1.36
CA GLN A 107 -16.91 -15.13 1.77
C GLN A 107 -17.66 -14.96 3.09
N GLY A 108 -17.57 -13.80 3.74
CA GLY A 108 -18.23 -13.55 5.03
C GLY A 108 -17.61 -14.31 6.20
N LEU A 109 -16.34 -14.73 6.09
CA LEU A 109 -15.59 -15.37 7.17
C LEU A 109 -14.97 -14.36 8.14
N ILE A 110 -14.87 -13.09 7.73
CA ILE A 110 -14.57 -11.96 8.60
C ILE A 110 -15.85 -11.56 9.33
N THR A 111 -15.81 -11.58 10.66
CA THR A 111 -16.94 -11.24 11.53
C THR A 111 -16.50 -10.28 12.64
N PRO A 112 -17.43 -9.66 13.39
CA PRO A 112 -17.09 -8.85 14.55
C PRO A 112 -16.27 -9.57 15.64
N ASP A 113 -16.30 -10.90 15.66
CA ASP A 113 -15.52 -11.71 16.60
C ASP A 113 -14.23 -12.27 15.97
N LYS A 114 -14.08 -12.16 14.65
CA LYS A 114 -12.97 -12.73 13.88
C LYS A 114 -12.52 -11.80 12.75
N TYR A 115 -11.48 -11.02 13.02
CA TYR A 115 -10.90 -10.05 12.08
C TYR A 115 -9.51 -10.45 11.55
N ASN A 116 -8.93 -11.59 11.94
CA ASN A 116 -7.57 -12.00 11.52
C ASN A 116 -6.54 -10.82 11.60
N GLN A 117 -5.64 -10.69 10.61
CA GLN A 117 -4.62 -9.62 10.54
C GLN A 117 -5.18 -8.26 10.07
N ILE A 118 -6.43 -8.17 9.61
CA ILE A 118 -7.02 -6.89 9.18
C ILE A 118 -7.47 -6.01 10.36
N ASN A 119 -7.40 -6.50 11.60
CA ASN A 119 -7.64 -5.68 12.79
C ASN A 119 -6.43 -4.80 13.15
N THR A 120 -6.25 -3.71 12.41
CA THR A 120 -5.17 -2.74 12.67
C THR A 120 -5.56 -1.66 13.69
N TRP A 121 -6.85 -1.54 14.04
CA TRP A 121 -7.40 -0.50 14.92
C TRP A 121 -6.56 -0.32 16.21
N GLY A 122 -6.34 -1.41 16.94
CA GLY A 122 -5.57 -1.35 18.20
C GLY A 122 -4.12 -0.92 18.01
N ASN A 123 -3.49 -1.31 16.90
CA ASN A 123 -2.11 -0.91 16.60
C ASN A 123 -2.04 0.57 16.21
N MET A 124 -2.99 1.08 15.41
CA MET A 124 -3.05 2.50 15.07
C MET A 124 -3.23 3.38 16.32
N TYR A 125 -4.05 2.97 17.29
CA TYR A 125 -4.15 3.72 18.56
C TYR A 125 -2.90 3.63 19.47
N LYS A 126 -2.09 2.56 19.37
CA LYS A 126 -0.77 2.53 20.02
C LYS A 126 0.18 3.56 19.38
N ILE A 127 0.15 3.70 18.06
CA ILE A 127 0.93 4.72 17.34
C ILE A 127 0.48 6.12 17.77
N ILE A 128 -0.83 6.39 17.75
CA ILE A 128 -1.41 7.65 18.19
C ILE A 128 -1.01 7.98 19.64
N ARG A 129 -1.07 7.01 20.56
CA ARG A 129 -0.61 7.19 21.94
C ARG A 129 0.86 7.59 22.00
N LYS A 130 1.74 6.87 21.30
CA LYS A 130 3.18 7.20 21.24
C LYS A 130 3.41 8.62 20.73
N CYS A 131 2.71 9.03 19.67
CA CYS A 131 2.77 10.38 19.15
C CYS A 131 2.32 11.42 20.20
N ASN A 132 1.17 11.21 20.83
CA ASN A 132 0.66 12.13 21.85
C ASN A 132 1.63 12.27 23.04
N THR A 133 2.25 11.16 23.47
CA THR A 133 3.28 11.20 24.51
C THR A 133 4.48 12.03 24.07
N ILE A 134 4.97 11.88 22.83
CA ILE A 134 6.05 12.73 22.29
C ILE A 134 5.64 14.20 22.30
N LEU A 135 4.47 14.53 21.77
CA LEU A 135 3.98 15.91 21.69
C LEU A 135 3.88 16.58 23.08
N SER A 136 3.51 15.81 24.11
CA SER A 136 3.39 16.32 25.48
C SER A 136 4.71 16.47 26.24
N ARG A 137 5.76 15.71 25.86
CA ARG A 137 6.99 15.57 26.67
C ARG A 137 8.28 15.94 25.94
N ILE A 138 8.21 16.30 24.65
CA ILE A 138 9.42 16.59 23.85
C ILE A 138 10.31 17.68 24.48
N ASP A 139 9.72 18.62 25.21
CA ASP A 139 10.44 19.73 25.86
C ASP A 139 11.27 19.31 27.09
N GLU A 140 11.14 18.07 27.55
CA GLU A 140 12.00 17.51 28.61
C GLU A 140 13.40 17.16 28.09
N ALA A 141 13.58 16.97 26.78
CA ALA A 141 14.87 16.69 26.18
C ALA A 141 15.67 18.00 25.95
N GLU A 142 16.57 18.31 26.89
CA GLU A 142 17.32 19.57 26.92
C GLU A 142 18.34 19.74 25.78
N ASP A 143 18.74 18.67 25.09
CA ASP A 143 19.74 18.69 24.01
C ASP A 143 19.15 18.94 22.60
N LEU A 144 17.86 19.26 22.50
CA LEU A 144 17.19 19.56 21.23
C LEU A 144 17.44 21.00 20.76
N LEU A 145 18.03 21.14 19.57
CA LEU A 145 18.04 22.44 18.88
C LEU A 145 16.61 22.81 18.42
N PRO A 146 16.26 24.11 18.35
CA PRO A 146 14.91 24.54 17.94
C PRO A 146 14.43 23.97 16.60
N SER A 147 15.31 23.89 15.60
CA SER A 147 15.01 23.31 14.29
C SER A 147 14.79 21.80 14.34
N GLU A 148 15.50 21.10 15.23
CA GLU A 148 15.40 19.65 15.40
C GLU A 148 14.12 19.28 16.12
N ARG A 149 13.78 20.04 17.17
CA ARG A 149 12.49 19.96 17.85
C ARG A 149 11.32 20.12 16.87
N LEU A 150 11.32 21.19 16.06
CA LEU A 150 10.25 21.44 15.09
C LEU A 150 10.13 20.31 14.05
N ARG A 151 11.27 19.76 13.62
CA ARG A 151 11.28 18.61 12.70
C ARG A 151 10.71 17.34 13.33
N ILE A 152 11.08 17.02 14.57
CA ILE A 152 10.54 15.86 15.30
C ILE A 152 9.04 16.01 15.52
N LEU A 153 8.57 17.20 15.94
CA LEU A 153 7.14 17.49 16.08
C LEU A 153 6.40 17.26 14.76
N SER A 154 6.97 17.73 13.64
CA SER A 154 6.33 17.61 12.33
C SER A 154 6.25 16.16 11.86
N TYR A 155 7.32 15.37 11.98
CA TYR A 155 7.26 13.93 11.72
C TYR A 155 6.27 13.21 12.65
N THR A 156 6.21 13.60 13.92
CA THR A 156 5.28 13.02 14.90
C THR A 156 3.82 13.27 14.53
N ARG A 157 3.49 14.50 14.10
CA ARG A 157 2.16 14.84 13.57
C ARG A 157 1.84 14.07 12.30
N PHE A 158 2.78 13.95 11.37
CA PHE A 158 2.59 13.12 10.16
C PHE A 158 2.27 11.67 10.52
N ILE A 159 3.05 11.06 11.42
CA ILE A 159 2.85 9.67 11.87
C ILE A 159 1.46 9.53 12.51
N ARG A 160 1.04 10.48 13.35
CA ARG A 160 -0.30 10.47 13.96
C ARG A 160 -1.41 10.60 12.91
N ALA A 161 -1.25 11.53 11.98
CA ALA A 161 -2.21 11.75 10.90
C ALA A 161 -2.35 10.52 10.00
N TYR A 162 -1.22 9.87 9.67
CA TYR A 162 -1.23 8.64 8.88
C TYR A 162 -1.92 7.48 9.62
N ALA A 163 -1.73 7.34 10.94
CA ALA A 163 -2.47 6.35 11.72
C ALA A 163 -3.99 6.61 11.73
N TYR A 164 -4.42 7.87 11.81
CA TYR A 164 -5.84 8.21 11.68
C TYR A 164 -6.36 8.00 10.25
N TYR A 165 -5.54 8.27 9.23
CA TYR A 165 -5.86 7.99 7.83
C TYR A 165 -6.12 6.50 7.59
N GLU A 166 -5.24 5.62 8.08
CA GLU A 166 -5.42 4.17 7.98
C GLU A 166 -6.73 3.72 8.66
N ILE A 167 -7.03 4.26 9.87
CA ILE A 167 -8.31 3.97 10.53
C ILE A 167 -9.49 4.45 9.68
N LEU A 168 -9.42 5.66 9.14
CA LEU A 168 -10.51 6.29 8.40
C LEU A 168 -10.85 5.53 7.12
N VAL A 169 -9.83 5.10 6.36
CA VAL A 169 -10.01 4.41 5.08
C VAL A 169 -10.51 2.98 5.27
N ASP A 170 -10.01 2.26 6.29
CA ASP A 170 -10.37 0.85 6.50
C ASP A 170 -11.63 0.65 7.37
N PHE A 171 -11.89 1.54 8.33
CA PHE A 171 -12.96 1.37 9.33
C PHE A 171 -13.98 2.53 9.36
N GLY A 172 -13.73 3.63 8.65
CA GLY A 172 -14.51 4.85 8.75
C GLY A 172 -14.14 5.72 9.98
N PRO A 173 -15.02 6.64 10.41
CA PRO A 173 -14.65 7.73 11.32
C PRO A 173 -13.99 7.29 12.64
N PRO A 174 -12.75 7.68 12.97
CA PRO A 174 -12.06 7.28 14.21
C PRO A 174 -12.64 7.95 15.47
N VAL A 175 -12.22 7.51 16.65
CA VAL A 175 -12.28 8.32 17.88
C VAL A 175 -11.10 9.29 17.88
N LEU A 176 -11.36 10.60 17.81
CA LEU A 176 -10.32 11.62 17.80
C LEU A 176 -9.89 11.95 19.24
N LEU A 177 -8.62 11.69 19.57
CA LEU A 177 -8.06 11.96 20.90
C LEU A 177 -7.39 13.34 20.99
N SER A 178 -7.14 14.01 19.87
CA SER A 178 -6.31 15.22 19.82
C SER A 178 -4.99 14.97 20.55
N ASP A 179 -4.55 15.88 21.42
CA ASP A 179 -3.30 15.76 22.18
C ASP A 179 -3.43 14.98 23.51
N ASN A 180 -4.59 14.38 23.78
CA ASN A 180 -4.80 13.67 25.04
C ASN A 180 -4.01 12.35 25.09
N VAL A 181 -3.20 12.18 26.13
CA VAL A 181 -2.62 10.88 26.52
C VAL A 181 -3.56 10.27 27.56
N LEU A 182 -4.11 9.10 27.27
CA LEU A 182 -5.12 8.49 28.15
C LEU A 182 -4.47 7.80 29.35
N GLU A 183 -5.01 7.99 30.54
CA GLU A 183 -4.59 7.18 31.68
C GLU A 183 -5.08 5.74 31.52
N THR A 184 -4.40 4.78 32.15
CA THR A 184 -4.73 3.34 32.02
C THR A 184 -5.50 2.77 33.20
N ASN A 185 -5.77 3.60 34.22
CA ASN A 185 -6.36 3.22 35.50
C ASN A 185 -7.63 4.02 35.84
N GLU A 186 -8.28 4.61 34.84
CA GLU A 186 -9.52 5.37 35.01
C GLU A 186 -10.78 4.49 34.98
N VAL A 187 -11.92 5.09 35.33
CA VAL A 187 -13.25 4.45 35.24
C VAL A 187 -13.77 4.36 33.80
N ILE A 188 -14.76 3.49 33.54
CA ILE A 188 -15.25 3.21 32.16
C ILE A 188 -15.73 4.49 31.46
N GLU A 189 -16.40 5.37 32.19
CA GLU A 189 -16.94 6.64 31.68
C GLU A 189 -15.85 7.58 31.12
N TYR A 190 -14.61 7.47 31.60
CA TYR A 190 -13.47 8.23 31.08
C TYR A 190 -13.07 7.80 29.66
N TYR A 191 -13.25 6.52 29.36
CA TYR A 191 -12.93 5.92 28.06
C TYR A 191 -14.12 5.95 27.08
N ASP A 192 -15.34 6.15 27.58
CA ASP A 192 -16.55 6.20 26.76
C ASP A 192 -16.57 7.47 25.87
N ARG A 193 -16.08 7.31 24.64
CA ARG A 193 -15.90 8.40 23.68
C ARG A 193 -16.52 8.03 22.35
N PRO A 194 -17.37 8.90 21.77
CA PRO A 194 -17.95 8.63 20.47
C PRO A 194 -16.90 8.72 19.37
N ARG A 195 -17.15 8.01 18.27
CA ARG A 195 -16.43 8.24 17.01
C ARG A 195 -16.75 9.65 16.50
N SER A 196 -15.79 10.26 15.81
CA SER A 196 -16.01 11.49 15.05
C SER A 196 -16.95 11.25 13.88
N THR A 197 -17.35 12.30 13.15
CA THR A 197 -17.94 12.17 11.83
C THR A 197 -16.82 11.97 10.84
N TYR A 198 -17.16 11.53 9.63
CA TYR A 198 -16.21 11.42 8.52
C TYR A 198 -15.61 12.80 8.19
N ASP A 199 -16.43 13.85 8.21
CA ASP A 199 -15.98 15.21 7.95
C ASP A 199 -15.00 15.70 9.03
N GLU A 200 -15.33 15.51 10.31
CA GLU A 200 -14.43 15.85 11.43
C GLU A 200 -13.09 15.10 11.33
N ALA A 201 -13.11 13.84 10.92
CA ALA A 201 -11.91 13.03 10.75
C ALA A 201 -11.04 13.54 9.60
N VAL A 202 -11.65 13.80 8.44
CA VAL A 202 -10.94 14.31 7.27
C VAL A 202 -10.29 15.65 7.58
N GLU A 203 -11.03 16.59 8.19
CA GLU A 203 -10.48 17.89 8.56
C GLU A 203 -9.32 17.76 9.56
N TYR A 204 -9.48 16.91 10.58
CA TYR A 204 -8.41 16.68 11.57
C TYR A 204 -7.14 16.12 10.90
N ILE A 205 -7.27 15.09 10.06
CA ILE A 205 -6.13 14.47 9.37
C ILE A 205 -5.47 15.47 8.43
N CYS A 206 -6.25 16.17 7.61
CA CYS A 206 -5.70 17.16 6.68
C CYS A 206 -4.96 18.27 7.43
N ASN A 207 -5.53 18.82 8.51
CA ASN A 207 -4.88 19.86 9.29
C ASN A 207 -3.57 19.38 9.94
N GLU A 208 -3.54 18.16 10.48
CA GLU A 208 -2.29 17.59 11.02
C GLU A 208 -1.21 17.42 9.94
N LEU A 209 -1.59 17.03 8.73
CA LEU A 209 -0.67 16.92 7.59
C LEU A 209 -0.21 18.30 7.10
N GLU A 210 -1.08 19.31 7.09
CA GLU A 210 -0.71 20.69 6.78
C GLU A 210 0.31 21.23 7.79
N GLU A 211 0.06 21.06 9.10
CA GLU A 211 0.98 21.47 10.16
C GLU A 211 2.32 20.72 10.08
N ALA A 212 2.27 19.41 9.80
CA ALA A 212 3.47 18.62 9.59
C ALA A 212 4.30 19.08 8.38
N SER A 213 3.63 19.53 7.31
CA SER A 213 4.29 19.93 6.06
C SER A 213 5.20 21.16 6.20
N VAL A 214 5.03 21.95 7.27
CA VAL A 214 5.77 23.21 7.48
C VAL A 214 7.27 22.96 7.70
N TYR A 215 7.65 21.92 8.47
CA TYR A 215 9.06 21.64 8.78
C TYR A 215 9.53 20.22 8.39
N ILE A 216 8.66 19.40 7.79
CA ILE A 216 9.12 18.20 7.09
C ILE A 216 9.91 18.63 5.84
N PRO A 217 11.06 18.02 5.54
CA PRO A 217 11.85 18.39 4.38
C PRO A 217 11.12 18.07 3.07
N GLU A 218 11.37 18.87 2.04
CA GLU A 218 10.85 18.62 0.69
C GLU A 218 11.49 17.39 0.04
N LYS A 219 12.73 17.08 0.45
CA LYS A 219 13.50 15.94 -0.03
C LYS A 219 14.26 15.25 1.08
N VAL A 220 14.46 13.94 0.91
CA VAL A 220 15.29 13.13 1.79
C VAL A 220 16.48 12.56 1.02
N SER A 221 17.54 12.19 1.74
CA SER A 221 18.69 11.53 1.13
C SER A 221 18.35 10.13 0.65
N LEU A 222 19.17 9.57 -0.25
CA LEU A 222 18.96 8.22 -0.81
C LEU A 222 18.85 7.14 0.27
N ILE A 223 19.62 7.27 1.37
CA ILE A 223 19.60 6.32 2.51
C ILE A 223 18.39 6.49 3.43
N SER A 224 17.65 7.59 3.31
CA SER A 224 16.46 7.92 4.09
C SER A 224 15.17 7.76 3.28
N PHE A 225 15.24 7.13 2.11
CA PHE A 225 14.06 6.79 1.31
C PHE A 225 13.04 6.01 2.15
N GLY A 226 11.77 6.33 1.99
CA GLY A 226 10.70 5.86 2.89
C GLY A 226 10.21 6.93 3.86
N ARG A 227 11.09 7.84 4.30
CA ARG A 227 10.68 8.93 5.19
C ARG A 227 9.74 9.90 4.46
N PRO A 228 8.63 10.32 5.08
CA PRO A 228 7.68 11.22 4.44
C PRO A 228 8.33 12.59 4.22
N THR A 229 8.02 13.19 3.07
CA THR A 229 8.41 14.55 2.69
C THR A 229 7.20 15.49 2.72
N LYS A 230 7.43 16.78 2.50
CA LYS A 230 6.35 17.76 2.28
C LYS A 230 5.38 17.31 1.17
N GLY A 231 5.92 16.77 0.08
CA GLY A 231 5.12 16.22 -1.00
C GLY A 231 4.33 14.97 -0.58
N ALA A 232 4.85 14.12 0.30
CA ALA A 232 4.09 13.01 0.88
C ALA A 232 2.86 13.49 1.67
N ALA A 233 3.02 14.55 2.49
CA ALA A 233 1.91 15.15 3.23
C ALA A 233 0.85 15.72 2.29
N TYR A 234 1.27 16.51 1.30
CA TYR A 234 0.34 17.08 0.32
C TYR A 234 -0.33 16.03 -0.56
N GLY A 235 0.39 14.96 -0.93
CA GLY A 235 -0.15 13.84 -1.68
C GLY A 235 -1.23 13.08 -0.90
N LEU A 236 -0.99 12.81 0.39
CA LEU A 236 -2.00 12.17 1.26
C LEU A 236 -3.24 13.06 1.41
N ILE A 237 -3.06 14.37 1.56
CA ILE A 237 -4.16 15.33 1.57
C ILE A 237 -4.94 15.26 0.25
N ALA A 238 -4.26 15.28 -0.90
CA ALA A 238 -4.92 15.21 -2.20
C ALA A 238 -5.77 13.93 -2.36
N ARG A 239 -5.22 12.77 -1.99
CA ARG A 239 -5.96 11.50 -2.00
C ARG A 239 -7.16 11.54 -1.06
N LEU A 240 -6.97 11.98 0.19
CA LEU A 240 -8.04 11.99 1.18
C LEU A 240 -9.17 12.95 0.80
N ARG A 241 -8.84 14.12 0.22
CA ARG A 241 -9.82 15.08 -0.28
C ARG A 241 -10.62 14.52 -1.46
N LEU A 242 -10.00 13.74 -2.35
CA LEU A 242 -10.71 13.05 -3.42
C LEU A 242 -11.69 12.01 -2.86
N LEU A 243 -11.24 11.17 -1.91
CA LEU A 243 -12.11 10.21 -1.23
C LEU A 243 -13.29 10.91 -0.53
N HIS A 244 -13.03 12.05 0.12
CA HIS A 244 -14.05 12.85 0.79
C HIS A 244 -15.08 13.48 -0.16
N ALA A 245 -14.67 13.82 -1.37
CA ALA A 245 -15.52 14.34 -2.44
C ALA A 245 -16.32 13.24 -3.18
N SER A 246 -15.88 11.99 -3.06
CA SER A 246 -16.46 10.84 -3.77
C SER A 246 -17.92 10.55 -3.33
N PRO A 247 -18.76 9.97 -4.21
CA PRO A 247 -20.20 9.77 -3.94
C PRO A 247 -20.54 9.02 -2.65
N LEU A 248 -19.66 8.14 -2.19
CA LEU A 248 -19.88 7.36 -0.98
C LEU A 248 -19.86 8.24 0.29
N TYR A 249 -19.06 9.31 0.30
CA TYR A 249 -18.82 10.16 1.48
C TYR A 249 -19.31 11.60 1.32
N ASN A 250 -19.73 12.00 0.11
CA ASN A 250 -20.19 13.34 -0.24
C ASN A 250 -21.70 13.41 -0.45
N GLY A 251 -22.48 12.76 0.43
CA GLY A 251 -23.95 12.79 0.35
C GLY A 251 -24.53 12.13 -0.91
N GLY A 252 -25.79 12.45 -1.21
CA GLY A 252 -26.45 11.92 -2.40
C GLY A 252 -26.93 10.47 -2.23
N GLN A 253 -27.17 9.79 -3.35
CA GLN A 253 -27.84 8.48 -3.33
C GLN A 253 -26.97 7.38 -2.70
N ALA A 254 -25.67 7.34 -3.03
CA ALA A 254 -24.75 6.34 -2.49
C ALA A 254 -24.60 6.50 -0.98
N ALA A 255 -24.24 7.69 -0.48
CA ALA A 255 -24.13 7.94 0.95
C ALA A 255 -25.43 7.63 1.73
N ARG A 256 -26.61 7.98 1.17
CA ARG A 256 -27.90 7.64 1.80
C ARG A 256 -28.17 6.14 1.85
N THR A 257 -27.82 5.42 0.79
CA THR A 257 -28.04 3.97 0.69
C THR A 257 -27.22 3.22 1.74
N TYR A 258 -25.96 3.58 1.91
CA TYR A 258 -25.05 2.87 2.81
C TYR A 258 -25.01 3.43 4.23
N PHE A 259 -25.22 4.74 4.42
CA PHE A 259 -25.02 5.42 5.72
C PHE A 259 -26.23 6.24 6.21
N GLY A 260 -27.36 6.24 5.49
CA GLY A 260 -28.52 7.09 5.80
C GLY A 260 -29.23 6.80 7.12
N ASN A 261 -28.87 5.72 7.83
CA ASN A 261 -29.34 5.41 9.18
C ASN A 261 -28.21 5.42 10.22
N TRP A 262 -26.98 5.70 9.81
CA TRP A 262 -25.81 5.62 10.67
C TRP A 262 -25.58 6.96 11.37
N LYS A 263 -26.14 7.07 12.57
CA LYS A 263 -26.08 8.28 13.41
C LYS A 263 -25.29 8.06 14.68
N ARG A 264 -24.59 9.10 15.10
CA ARG A 264 -23.96 9.19 16.41
C ARG A 264 -25.04 9.35 17.47
N LYS A 265 -24.97 8.52 18.53
CA LYS A 265 -25.98 8.49 19.59
C LYS A 265 -25.96 9.73 20.49
N THR A 266 -24.80 10.39 20.63
CA THR A 266 -24.60 11.50 21.57
C THR A 266 -25.27 12.79 21.13
N ASP A 267 -25.33 13.08 19.83
CA ASP A 267 -25.83 14.34 19.26
C ASP A 267 -26.78 14.17 18.07
N GLY A 268 -26.99 12.93 17.59
CA GLY A 268 -27.84 12.64 16.43
C GLY A 268 -27.21 12.99 15.08
N ALA A 269 -25.94 13.42 15.04
CA ALA A 269 -25.24 13.71 13.79
C ALA A 269 -25.08 12.45 12.94
N TYR A 270 -25.18 12.59 11.62
CA TYR A 270 -24.83 11.50 10.72
C TYR A 270 -23.32 11.29 10.73
N TYR A 271 -22.88 10.03 10.80
CA TYR A 271 -21.45 9.73 10.71
C TYR A 271 -20.85 10.08 9.35
N VAL A 272 -21.67 10.09 8.30
CA VAL A 272 -21.30 10.53 6.94
C VAL A 272 -22.32 11.55 6.48
N SER A 273 -21.88 12.64 5.83
CA SER A 273 -22.80 13.66 5.31
C SER A 273 -23.83 13.06 4.35
N GLN A 274 -25.08 13.51 4.45
CA GLN A 274 -26.18 13.10 3.57
C GLN A 274 -26.45 14.12 2.46
N THR A 275 -25.82 15.29 2.54
CA THR A 275 -26.00 16.43 1.65
C THR A 275 -24.79 16.56 0.72
N PRO A 276 -25.01 16.54 -0.60
CA PRO A 276 -23.93 16.79 -1.56
C PRO A 276 -23.28 18.16 -1.41
N ASP A 277 -21.96 18.19 -1.50
CA ASP A 277 -21.17 19.42 -1.55
C ASP A 277 -20.14 19.36 -2.70
N GLU A 278 -20.45 20.08 -3.77
CA GLU A 278 -19.58 20.17 -4.94
C GLU A 278 -18.23 20.84 -4.61
N LYS A 279 -18.17 21.72 -3.60
CA LYS A 279 -16.94 22.40 -3.22
C LYS A 279 -15.84 21.42 -2.80
N ARG A 280 -16.20 20.21 -2.34
CA ARG A 280 -15.23 19.16 -2.01
C ARG A 280 -14.41 18.71 -3.22
N TRP A 281 -15.01 18.67 -4.41
CA TRP A 281 -14.29 18.39 -5.65
C TRP A 281 -13.32 19.52 -5.98
N ALA A 282 -13.72 20.78 -5.80
CA ALA A 282 -12.81 21.92 -5.99
C ALA A 282 -11.63 21.90 -5.01
N ILE A 283 -11.85 21.51 -3.75
CA ILE A 283 -10.79 21.33 -2.76
C ILE A 283 -9.85 20.18 -3.14
N ALA A 284 -10.39 19.06 -3.62
CA ALA A 284 -9.59 17.92 -4.09
C ALA A 284 -8.73 18.30 -5.31
N ALA A 285 -9.31 18.99 -6.29
CA ALA A 285 -8.58 19.51 -7.44
C ALA A 285 -7.47 20.47 -7.00
N ALA A 286 -7.77 21.38 -6.06
CA ALA A 286 -6.79 22.31 -5.54
C ALA A 286 -5.62 21.62 -4.83
N ALA A 287 -5.92 20.59 -4.03
CA ALA A 287 -4.92 19.82 -3.30
C ALA A 287 -4.01 19.01 -4.24
N ALA A 288 -4.59 18.36 -5.27
CA ALA A 288 -3.82 17.65 -6.29
C ALA A 288 -2.94 18.61 -7.10
N LYS A 289 -3.50 19.74 -7.52
CA LYS A 289 -2.76 20.79 -8.24
C LYS A 289 -1.59 21.35 -7.44
N ARG A 290 -1.75 21.52 -6.12
CA ARG A 290 -0.63 21.94 -5.24
C ARG A 290 0.56 21.00 -5.31
N VAL A 291 0.35 19.68 -5.44
CA VAL A 291 1.44 18.71 -5.63
C VAL A 291 2.04 18.81 -7.03
N MET A 292 1.21 19.00 -8.06
CA MET A 292 1.66 19.20 -9.44
C MET A 292 2.53 20.46 -9.62
N ASP A 293 2.19 21.52 -8.90
CA ASP A 293 2.86 22.81 -8.99
C ASP A 293 4.10 22.89 -8.07
N MET A 294 4.42 21.84 -7.30
CA MET A 294 5.68 21.81 -6.52
C MET A 294 6.88 21.86 -7.46
N ASP A 295 7.79 22.79 -7.20
CA ASP A 295 9.03 22.94 -7.95
C ASP A 295 10.27 22.68 -7.07
N ASP A 296 11.36 22.34 -7.73
CA ASP A 296 12.68 22.23 -7.18
C ASP A 296 13.63 23.05 -8.05
N ALA A 297 14.06 24.20 -7.53
CA ALA A 297 14.93 25.14 -8.23
C ALA A 297 14.40 25.55 -9.62
N GLY A 298 13.08 25.78 -9.74
CA GLY A 298 12.43 26.22 -10.98
C GLY A 298 12.10 25.11 -11.98
N ALA A 299 12.30 23.83 -11.61
CA ALA A 299 11.86 22.68 -12.39
C ALA A 299 10.76 21.91 -11.64
N PRO A 300 9.81 21.22 -12.33
CA PRO A 300 8.80 20.42 -11.65
C PRO A 300 9.44 19.36 -10.74
N MET A 301 9.02 19.33 -9.47
CA MET A 301 9.53 18.40 -8.47
C MET A 301 9.15 16.96 -8.80
N TYR A 302 7.92 16.76 -9.30
CA TYR A 302 7.38 15.46 -9.68
C TYR A 302 7.05 15.40 -11.16
N LYS A 303 7.30 14.25 -11.78
CA LYS A 303 6.94 13.96 -13.18
C LYS A 303 6.79 12.46 -13.39
N LEU A 304 6.06 12.05 -14.42
CA LEU A 304 5.96 10.64 -14.77
C LEU A 304 7.35 10.07 -15.10
N TYR A 305 7.59 8.84 -14.67
CA TYR A 305 8.81 8.11 -14.98
C TYR A 305 8.79 7.73 -16.45
N THR A 306 9.91 7.99 -17.13
CA THR A 306 10.08 7.69 -18.55
C THR A 306 11.46 7.14 -18.82
N VAL A 307 11.54 6.19 -19.74
CA VAL A 307 12.77 5.67 -20.31
C VAL A 307 12.85 6.14 -21.75
N LEU A 308 14.01 6.65 -22.18
CA LEU A 308 14.20 7.08 -23.57
C LEU A 308 14.05 5.89 -24.51
N ALA A 309 13.45 6.14 -25.67
CA ALA A 309 13.35 5.13 -26.72
C ALA A 309 14.74 4.71 -27.21
N ASP A 310 14.90 3.43 -27.55
CA ASP A 310 16.09 2.90 -28.23
C ASP A 310 15.70 2.02 -29.42
N ASN A 311 16.66 1.31 -30.00
CA ASN A 311 16.45 0.43 -31.15
C ASN A 311 15.57 -0.80 -30.87
N LYS A 312 15.23 -1.08 -29.61
CA LYS A 312 14.29 -2.15 -29.21
C LYS A 312 12.91 -1.62 -28.90
N THR A 313 12.72 -0.30 -28.84
CA THR A 313 11.42 0.33 -28.63
C THR A 313 10.56 0.17 -29.89
N PRO A 314 9.33 -0.35 -29.77
CA PRO A 314 8.42 -0.42 -30.90
C PRO A 314 8.05 0.96 -31.42
N ALA A 315 7.95 1.12 -32.74
CA ALA A 315 7.38 2.32 -33.33
C ALA A 315 5.93 2.56 -32.82
N LEU A 316 5.54 3.82 -32.67
CA LEU A 316 4.14 4.15 -32.40
C LEU A 316 3.25 3.66 -33.56
N PRO A 317 2.00 3.22 -33.31
CA PRO A 317 1.04 2.89 -34.34
C PRO A 317 0.86 4.05 -35.33
N ALA A 318 0.86 3.74 -36.62
CA ALA A 318 0.68 4.71 -37.69
C ALA A 318 -0.82 4.96 -37.95
N GLY A 319 -1.19 6.20 -38.29
CA GLY A 319 -2.57 6.54 -38.64
C GLY A 319 -3.50 6.80 -37.45
N VAL A 320 -2.95 7.09 -36.28
CA VAL A 320 -3.72 7.50 -35.10
C VAL A 320 -4.24 8.94 -35.31
N SER A 321 -5.51 9.19 -34.98
CA SER A 321 -6.20 10.45 -35.28
C SER A 321 -5.84 11.61 -34.36
N ASP A 322 -5.25 11.32 -33.21
CA ASP A 322 -4.78 12.34 -32.26
C ASP A 322 -3.56 13.08 -32.83
N LEU A 323 -3.72 14.38 -33.06
CA LEU A 323 -2.71 15.23 -33.69
C LEU A 323 -1.46 15.42 -32.83
N ASP A 324 -1.60 15.32 -31.51
CA ASP A 324 -0.49 15.49 -30.58
C ASP A 324 0.29 14.19 -30.36
N TYR A 325 -0.27 13.04 -30.78
CA TYR A 325 0.22 11.72 -30.44
C TYR A 325 1.69 11.47 -30.81
N TYR A 326 2.13 12.03 -31.94
CA TYR A 326 3.50 11.86 -32.45
C TYR A 326 4.49 12.92 -31.95
N ASN A 327 4.06 13.85 -31.09
CA ASN A 327 4.96 14.80 -30.44
C ASN A 327 5.76 14.13 -29.33
N ASP A 328 6.87 14.74 -28.93
CA ASP A 328 7.67 14.27 -27.80
C ASP A 328 6.88 14.33 -26.49
N PHE A 329 7.10 13.34 -25.64
CA PHE A 329 6.59 13.33 -24.27
C PHE A 329 7.07 14.59 -23.49
N PRO A 330 6.22 15.29 -22.71
CA PRO A 330 4.88 14.89 -22.25
C PRO A 330 3.71 15.31 -23.15
N ASN A 331 3.96 15.98 -24.27
CA ASN A 331 2.90 16.51 -25.13
C ASN A 331 2.38 15.49 -26.15
N GLY A 332 3.16 14.44 -26.41
CA GLY A 332 2.75 13.27 -27.17
C GLY A 332 3.42 12.00 -26.64
N ALA A 333 3.31 10.89 -27.36
CA ALA A 333 3.84 9.59 -26.96
C ALA A 333 5.27 9.30 -27.50
N ALA A 334 5.86 10.20 -28.30
CA ALA A 334 7.16 9.98 -28.92
C ALA A 334 8.34 10.24 -27.94
N GLY A 335 9.53 9.77 -28.33
CA GLY A 335 10.78 9.99 -27.60
C GLY A 335 11.03 9.05 -26.41
N ILE A 336 10.04 8.24 -26.02
CA ILE A 336 10.11 7.34 -24.87
C ILE A 336 9.78 5.89 -25.23
N ASP A 337 10.16 4.96 -24.36
CA ASP A 337 9.75 3.55 -24.43
C ASP A 337 8.52 3.30 -23.55
N PRO A 338 7.33 3.06 -24.12
CA PRO A 338 6.11 2.90 -23.34
C PRO A 338 6.12 1.71 -22.37
N TYR A 339 6.77 0.61 -22.73
CA TYR A 339 6.83 -0.59 -21.91
C TYR A 339 7.74 -0.36 -20.71
N ARG A 340 8.98 0.09 -20.95
CA ARG A 340 9.94 0.35 -19.87
C ARG A 340 9.52 1.50 -18.97
N SER A 341 8.97 2.57 -19.53
CA SER A 341 8.44 3.72 -18.77
C SER A 341 7.32 3.33 -17.79
N TYR A 342 6.64 2.20 -18.01
CA TYR A 342 5.66 1.65 -17.08
C TYR A 342 6.20 0.51 -16.21
N SER A 343 6.98 -0.43 -16.76
CA SER A 343 7.39 -1.62 -16.00
C SER A 343 8.47 -1.32 -14.97
N GLU A 344 9.40 -0.41 -15.29
CA GLU A 344 10.64 -0.22 -14.50
C GLU A 344 10.40 0.42 -13.13
N ILE A 345 9.33 1.21 -12.98
CA ILE A 345 8.91 1.76 -11.69
C ILE A 345 8.47 0.66 -10.71
N PHE A 346 7.98 -0.48 -11.19
CA PHE A 346 7.48 -1.56 -10.34
C PHE A 346 8.47 -2.70 -10.17
N ASN A 347 9.27 -3.03 -11.18
CA ASN A 347 10.10 -4.24 -11.16
C ASN A 347 11.49 -4.04 -10.51
N GLY A 348 11.79 -2.85 -9.99
CA GLY A 348 13.06 -2.54 -9.31
C GLY A 348 14.20 -2.07 -10.22
N GLU A 349 13.98 -1.95 -11.54
CA GLU A 349 14.98 -1.34 -12.45
C GLU A 349 15.13 0.18 -12.19
N ALA A 350 14.01 0.87 -11.95
CA ALA A 350 14.06 2.28 -11.57
C ALA A 350 14.55 2.42 -10.12
N ILE A 351 15.61 3.20 -9.92
CA ILE A 351 16.11 3.53 -8.58
C ILE A 351 15.04 4.35 -7.85
N ALA A 352 14.34 3.74 -6.91
CA ALA A 352 13.16 4.32 -6.26
C ALA A 352 13.46 5.68 -5.59
N SER A 353 14.61 5.81 -4.93
CA SER A 353 15.02 7.04 -4.25
C SER A 353 15.36 8.20 -5.18
N ALA A 354 15.53 7.94 -6.48
CA ALA A 354 15.77 8.95 -7.51
C ALA A 354 14.60 9.04 -8.51
N ASN A 355 13.51 8.28 -8.31
CA ASN A 355 12.39 8.23 -9.24
C ASN A 355 11.44 9.42 -8.99
N PRO A 356 11.33 10.37 -9.94
CA PRO A 356 10.50 11.57 -9.77
C PRO A 356 8.99 11.30 -9.85
N GLU A 357 8.56 10.08 -10.19
CA GLU A 357 7.15 9.69 -10.13
C GLU A 357 6.73 9.32 -8.70
N LEU A 358 7.67 9.00 -7.80
CA LEU A 358 7.35 8.64 -6.42
C LEU A 358 7.21 9.90 -5.55
N VAL A 359 5.96 10.27 -5.26
CA VAL A 359 5.64 11.31 -4.28
C VAL A 359 5.92 10.79 -2.88
N TRP A 360 5.53 9.55 -2.62
CA TRP A 360 5.89 8.81 -1.42
C TRP A 360 5.95 7.31 -1.71
N GLY A 361 6.94 6.62 -1.16
CA GLY A 361 7.10 5.18 -1.35
C GLY A 361 8.09 4.61 -0.35
N ARG A 362 8.14 3.29 -0.26
CA ARG A 362 9.02 2.55 0.66
C ARG A 362 9.66 1.37 -0.03
N MET A 363 10.79 0.88 0.47
CA MET A 363 11.22 -0.48 0.13
C MET A 363 10.28 -1.47 0.81
N SER A 364 9.87 -2.52 0.10
CA SER A 364 8.95 -3.54 0.63
C SER A 364 9.52 -4.93 0.45
N ALA A 365 9.80 -5.58 1.59
CA ALA A 365 10.18 -6.99 1.59
C ALA A 365 8.98 -7.88 1.22
N ALA A 366 7.75 -7.43 1.54
CA ALA A 366 6.53 -8.17 1.25
C ALA A 366 6.31 -8.37 -0.26
N ILE A 367 6.60 -7.35 -1.08
CA ILE A 367 6.53 -7.50 -2.55
C ILE A 367 7.38 -8.68 -3.00
N ASN A 368 8.64 -8.76 -2.52
CA ASN A 368 9.57 -9.81 -2.94
C ASN A 368 9.13 -11.21 -2.53
N THR A 369 8.48 -11.37 -1.38
CA THR A 369 8.04 -12.67 -0.88
C THR A 369 6.74 -13.12 -1.54
N MET A 370 5.80 -12.20 -1.73
CA MET A 370 4.48 -12.50 -2.28
C MET A 370 4.52 -12.91 -3.75
N GLN A 371 5.58 -12.57 -4.49
CA GLN A 371 5.69 -12.96 -5.91
C GLN A 371 5.61 -14.46 -6.11
N LYS A 372 6.06 -15.23 -5.12
CA LYS A 372 5.96 -16.69 -5.14
C LYS A 372 4.52 -17.15 -5.37
N SER A 373 3.55 -16.41 -4.83
CA SER A 373 2.12 -16.72 -4.94
C SER A 373 1.57 -16.62 -6.36
N TYR A 374 2.22 -15.92 -7.28
CA TYR A 374 1.80 -15.84 -8.70
C TYR A 374 2.89 -16.29 -9.69
N PHE A 375 4.07 -16.68 -9.21
CA PHE A 375 5.07 -17.33 -10.04
C PHE A 375 4.63 -18.75 -10.44
N PRO A 376 5.05 -19.25 -11.62
CA PRO A 376 4.75 -20.60 -12.07
C PRO A 376 5.32 -21.69 -11.17
N VAL A 377 4.52 -22.73 -10.91
CA VAL A 377 4.90 -23.92 -10.12
C VAL A 377 6.14 -24.60 -10.71
N LEU A 378 6.22 -24.70 -12.03
CA LEU A 378 7.35 -25.33 -12.74
C LEU A 378 8.70 -24.72 -12.36
N ILE A 379 8.74 -23.43 -12.00
CA ILE A 379 9.97 -22.68 -11.66
C ILE A 379 9.96 -22.21 -10.20
N GLY A 380 9.32 -22.97 -9.31
CA GLY A 380 9.40 -22.80 -7.85
C GLY A 380 8.38 -21.85 -7.23
N GLY A 381 7.40 -21.35 -8.01
CA GLY A 381 6.26 -20.59 -7.51
C GLY A 381 5.06 -21.44 -7.09
N TRP A 382 3.90 -20.81 -6.92
CA TRP A 382 2.66 -21.46 -6.47
C TRP A 382 1.43 -21.23 -7.35
N ASN A 383 1.43 -20.31 -8.32
CA ASN A 383 0.28 -20.02 -9.20
C ASN A 383 -1.09 -19.78 -8.49
N ARG A 384 -1.09 -19.26 -7.26
CA ARG A 384 -2.30 -19.09 -6.43
C ARG A 384 -3.10 -17.85 -6.77
N VAL A 385 -2.39 -16.74 -6.98
CA VAL A 385 -3.01 -15.42 -7.17
C VAL A 385 -3.19 -15.19 -8.66
N CYS A 386 -4.45 -15.04 -9.05
CA CYS A 386 -4.89 -15.01 -10.43
C CYS A 386 -5.50 -13.65 -10.76
N VAL A 387 -5.51 -13.29 -12.04
CA VAL A 387 -6.18 -12.08 -12.53
C VAL A 387 -7.53 -12.46 -13.15
N THR A 388 -8.57 -11.66 -12.96
CA THR A 388 -9.88 -11.94 -13.55
C THR A 388 -9.90 -11.64 -15.06
N GLN A 389 -10.78 -12.32 -15.80
CA GLN A 389 -10.99 -12.04 -17.23
C GLN A 389 -11.39 -10.58 -17.45
N LYS A 390 -12.21 -10.01 -16.56
CA LYS A 390 -12.63 -8.60 -16.61
C LYS A 390 -11.44 -7.64 -16.64
N VAL A 391 -10.42 -7.87 -15.82
CA VAL A 391 -9.19 -7.06 -15.85
C VAL A 391 -8.42 -7.27 -17.15
N VAL A 392 -8.31 -8.51 -17.62
CA VAL A 392 -7.67 -8.83 -18.90
C VAL A 392 -8.33 -8.09 -20.07
N ASP A 393 -9.66 -8.03 -20.08
CA ASP A 393 -10.43 -7.38 -21.14
C ASP A 393 -10.36 -5.85 -21.05
N ALA A 394 -10.21 -5.29 -19.85
CA ALA A 394 -10.07 -3.84 -19.64
C ALA A 394 -8.77 -3.24 -20.20
N TYR A 395 -7.72 -4.05 -20.41
CA TYR A 395 -6.53 -3.59 -21.11
C TYR A 395 -6.86 -3.31 -22.58
N ARG A 396 -6.38 -2.19 -23.12
CA ARG A 396 -6.72 -1.83 -24.51
C ARG A 396 -5.78 -2.48 -25.52
N MET A 397 -6.15 -2.36 -26.78
CA MET A 397 -5.27 -2.60 -27.91
C MET A 397 -4.13 -1.57 -27.93
N ARG A 398 -3.07 -1.85 -28.69
CA ARG A 398 -1.84 -1.05 -28.74
C ARG A 398 -2.06 0.39 -29.25
N ASP A 399 -3.09 0.61 -30.05
CA ASP A 399 -3.52 1.93 -30.54
C ASP A 399 -4.52 2.62 -29.60
N GLY A 400 -4.86 2.01 -28.46
CA GLY A 400 -5.79 2.58 -27.47
C GLY A 400 -7.27 2.29 -27.73
N GLY A 401 -7.63 1.50 -28.75
CA GLY A 401 -9.00 0.96 -28.93
C GLY A 401 -9.31 -0.18 -27.96
N THR A 402 -10.57 -0.39 -27.59
CA THR A 402 -10.94 -1.51 -26.70
C THR A 402 -10.93 -2.83 -27.46
N ILE A 403 -11.18 -3.96 -26.79
CA ILE A 403 -11.27 -5.25 -27.48
C ILE A 403 -12.62 -5.44 -28.21
N GLU A 404 -13.67 -4.73 -27.76
CA GLU A 404 -15.00 -4.69 -28.35
C GLU A 404 -15.05 -3.74 -29.56
N GLU A 405 -14.31 -2.64 -29.47
CA GLU A 405 -14.17 -1.62 -30.51
C GLU A 405 -12.68 -1.45 -30.86
N PRO A 406 -12.04 -2.49 -31.42
CA PRO A 406 -10.65 -2.40 -31.82
C PRO A 406 -10.51 -1.34 -32.92
N GLY A 407 -9.49 -0.49 -32.78
CA GLY A 407 -9.20 0.54 -33.77
C GLY A 407 -8.90 -0.06 -35.15
N PRO A 408 -8.88 0.75 -36.22
CA PRO A 408 -8.67 0.25 -37.58
C PRO A 408 -7.26 -0.34 -37.80
N ILE A 409 -6.32 -0.14 -36.87
CA ILE A 409 -4.91 -0.52 -37.01
C ILE A 409 -4.67 -1.95 -36.52
N TYR A 410 -5.25 -2.33 -35.38
CA TYR A 410 -5.05 -3.65 -34.76
C TYR A 410 -6.37 -4.33 -34.49
N THR A 411 -6.53 -5.56 -34.98
CA THR A 411 -7.72 -6.39 -34.73
C THR A 411 -7.58 -7.20 -33.43
N TYR A 412 -8.69 -7.43 -32.74
CA TYR A 412 -8.82 -8.40 -31.66
C TYR A 412 -9.42 -9.72 -32.17
N SER A 413 -8.89 -10.86 -31.73
CA SER A 413 -9.42 -12.18 -32.07
C SER A 413 -9.15 -13.20 -30.96
N GLU A 414 -10.21 -13.86 -30.51
CA GLU A 414 -10.13 -15.01 -29.61
C GLU A 414 -10.09 -16.34 -30.37
N ASN A 415 -9.63 -16.35 -31.61
CA ASN A 415 -9.53 -17.58 -32.39
C ASN A 415 -8.13 -17.72 -32.97
N GLY A 416 -7.62 -18.96 -32.88
CA GLY A 416 -6.34 -19.35 -33.44
C GLY A 416 -5.13 -18.74 -32.72
N PHE A 417 -3.97 -19.09 -33.25
CA PHE A 417 -2.68 -18.70 -32.71
C PHE A 417 -1.97 -17.70 -33.62
N THR A 418 -1.10 -16.91 -33.03
CA THR A 418 -0.31 -15.93 -33.77
C THR A 418 0.80 -16.58 -34.57
N SER A 419 0.92 -16.21 -35.83
CA SER A 419 2.14 -16.48 -36.62
C SER A 419 3.25 -15.46 -36.34
N ASN A 420 2.93 -14.36 -35.64
CA ASN A 420 3.84 -13.26 -35.33
C ASN A 420 4.34 -13.37 -33.89
N ILE A 421 5.65 -13.43 -33.71
CA ILE A 421 6.32 -13.56 -32.40
C ILE A 421 6.96 -12.20 -32.06
N PRO A 422 6.24 -11.25 -31.43
CA PRO A 422 6.78 -9.95 -31.08
C PRO A 422 7.95 -10.07 -30.10
N THR A 423 8.98 -9.26 -30.35
CA THR A 423 10.07 -8.99 -29.43
C THR A 423 10.27 -7.48 -29.37
N PHE A 424 10.17 -6.91 -28.16
CA PHE A 424 10.29 -5.48 -27.95
C PHE A 424 10.72 -5.17 -26.53
N SER A 425 11.52 -4.13 -26.33
CA SER A 425 11.82 -3.58 -25.00
C SER A 425 12.24 -4.63 -23.95
N GLY A 426 12.90 -5.71 -24.38
CA GLY A 426 13.31 -6.85 -23.53
C GLY A 426 12.23 -7.92 -23.29
N TYR A 427 10.99 -7.68 -23.69
CA TYR A 427 9.90 -8.65 -23.71
C TYR A 427 9.90 -9.45 -25.02
N ARG A 428 9.56 -10.74 -24.95
CA ARG A 428 9.50 -11.63 -26.12
C ARG A 428 8.46 -12.73 -25.96
N PHE A 429 7.88 -13.14 -27.07
CA PHE A 429 7.29 -14.48 -27.21
C PHE A 429 8.36 -15.45 -27.71
N ILE A 430 8.21 -16.75 -27.40
CA ILE A 430 9.17 -17.78 -27.83
C ILE A 430 8.53 -18.75 -28.83
N ASN A 431 7.24 -19.04 -28.71
CA ASN A 431 6.51 -19.91 -29.63
C ASN A 431 5.38 -19.18 -30.36
N GLY A 432 4.95 -19.74 -31.49
CA GLY A 432 3.79 -19.29 -32.27
C GLY A 432 2.47 -19.90 -31.76
N GLU A 433 2.44 -20.38 -30.52
CA GLU A 433 1.25 -20.99 -29.89
C GLU A 433 0.55 -20.00 -28.95
N VAL A 434 1.00 -18.74 -28.94
CA VAL A 434 0.31 -17.66 -28.21
C VAL A 434 -1.01 -17.35 -28.91
N PHE A 435 -2.08 -17.30 -28.14
CA PHE A 435 -3.41 -17.00 -28.66
C PHE A 435 -3.51 -15.55 -29.17
N ASN A 436 -4.27 -15.34 -30.25
CA ASN A 436 -4.36 -14.01 -30.89
C ASN A 436 -4.88 -12.90 -29.96
N MET A 437 -5.65 -13.24 -28.92
CA MET A 437 -6.20 -12.28 -27.95
C MET A 437 -5.12 -11.57 -27.11
N TYR A 438 -3.91 -12.13 -27.05
CA TYR A 438 -2.77 -11.58 -26.31
C TYR A 438 -1.83 -10.75 -27.20
N VAL A 439 -2.10 -10.66 -28.49
CA VAL A 439 -1.25 -9.93 -29.44
C VAL A 439 -1.78 -8.50 -29.63
N ASN A 440 -0.87 -7.56 -29.91
CA ASN A 440 -1.19 -6.15 -30.15
C ASN A 440 -1.95 -5.48 -28.99
N ARG A 441 -1.72 -5.93 -27.76
CA ARG A 441 -2.23 -5.28 -26.55
C ARG A 441 -1.32 -4.12 -26.15
N GLU A 442 -1.80 -3.27 -25.27
CA GLU A 442 -1.02 -2.15 -24.76
C GLU A 442 0.20 -2.58 -23.92
N ALA A 443 1.15 -1.66 -23.76
CA ALA A 443 2.38 -1.90 -22.99
C ALA A 443 2.13 -2.39 -21.55
N ARG A 444 1.11 -1.84 -20.88
CA ARG A 444 0.77 -2.21 -19.49
C ARG A 444 0.28 -3.64 -19.35
N PHE A 445 -0.38 -4.19 -20.38
CA PHE A 445 -0.85 -5.57 -20.39
C PHE A 445 0.34 -6.52 -20.25
N TYR A 446 1.35 -6.38 -21.11
CA TYR A 446 2.54 -7.24 -21.10
C TYR A 446 3.38 -7.10 -19.84
N ALA A 447 3.39 -5.90 -19.22
CA ALA A 447 4.09 -5.64 -17.98
C ALA A 447 3.35 -6.17 -16.73
N SER A 448 2.03 -6.37 -16.82
CA SER A 448 1.19 -6.64 -15.63
C SER A 448 0.60 -8.05 -15.63
N ILE A 449 0.35 -8.64 -16.79
CA ILE A 449 -0.41 -9.89 -16.95
C ILE A 449 0.48 -11.02 -17.45
N GLY A 450 0.41 -12.16 -16.77
CA GLY A 450 0.91 -13.43 -17.26
C GLY A 450 -0.24 -14.27 -17.78
N PHE A 451 -0.08 -14.84 -18.97
CA PHE A 451 -1.05 -15.68 -19.67
C PHE A 451 -0.36 -16.97 -20.16
N SER A 452 -1.12 -17.95 -20.64
CA SER A 452 -0.54 -19.20 -21.17
C SER A 452 0.36 -18.89 -22.37
N GLU A 453 1.50 -19.56 -22.46
CA GLU A 453 2.59 -19.32 -23.42
C GLU A 453 3.39 -18.03 -23.19
N CYS A 454 3.20 -17.35 -22.05
CA CYS A 454 4.03 -16.18 -21.75
C CYS A 454 5.44 -16.58 -21.26
N PHE A 455 6.41 -15.71 -21.57
CA PHE A 455 7.82 -15.94 -21.29
C PHE A 455 8.22 -15.49 -19.87
N TRP A 456 8.98 -16.34 -19.17
CA TRP A 456 9.55 -16.10 -17.84
C TRP A 456 11.08 -16.12 -17.90
N PRO A 457 11.77 -14.97 -17.78
CA PRO A 457 13.21 -14.90 -17.99
C PRO A 457 14.03 -15.60 -16.89
N CYS A 458 13.72 -15.33 -15.62
CA CYS A 458 14.40 -15.88 -14.43
C CYS A 458 15.94 -15.84 -14.54
N SER A 459 16.48 -14.74 -15.06
CA SER A 459 17.84 -14.66 -15.59
C SER A 459 18.94 -14.70 -14.53
N SER A 460 18.60 -14.72 -13.23
CA SER A 460 19.59 -15.01 -12.19
C SER A 460 19.90 -16.51 -12.05
N ALA A 461 18.95 -17.37 -12.40
CA ALA A 461 19.13 -18.81 -12.28
C ALA A 461 20.05 -19.34 -13.39
N THR A 462 20.90 -20.30 -13.05
CA THR A 462 21.83 -20.93 -14.01
C THR A 462 21.58 -22.42 -14.21
N THR A 463 20.69 -23.03 -13.43
CA THR A 463 20.29 -24.43 -13.61
C THR A 463 19.42 -24.56 -14.86
N ALA A 464 19.71 -25.53 -15.73
CA ALA A 464 18.92 -25.78 -16.93
C ALA A 464 17.44 -26.01 -16.59
N ASN A 465 16.53 -25.46 -17.42
CA ASN A 465 15.07 -25.47 -17.25
C ASN A 465 14.50 -24.57 -16.14
N ASP A 466 15.33 -23.87 -15.35
CA ASP A 466 14.87 -22.90 -14.34
C ASP A 466 14.91 -21.43 -14.85
N TYR A 467 15.42 -21.20 -16.06
CA TYR A 467 15.49 -19.88 -16.68
C TYR A 467 15.12 -19.93 -18.16
N ASN A 468 14.71 -18.78 -18.69
CA ASN A 468 14.20 -18.63 -20.04
C ASN A 468 13.06 -19.62 -20.39
N VAL A 469 12.07 -19.72 -19.52
CA VAL A 469 11.00 -20.73 -19.63
C VAL A 469 9.76 -20.13 -20.28
N THR A 470 9.11 -20.90 -21.16
CA THR A 470 7.75 -20.61 -21.65
C THR A 470 6.78 -21.46 -20.84
N VAL A 471 5.78 -20.82 -20.25
CA VAL A 471 4.88 -21.47 -19.29
C VAL A 471 3.49 -21.61 -19.88
N THR A 472 2.94 -22.81 -19.79
CA THR A 472 1.58 -23.13 -20.25
C THR A 472 0.66 -23.35 -19.06
N TYR A 473 -0.59 -22.87 -19.15
CA TYR A 473 -1.61 -23.03 -18.11
C TYR A 473 -2.78 -23.92 -18.57
N TYR A 474 -2.57 -24.76 -19.58
CA TYR A 474 -3.54 -25.76 -20.01
C TYR A 474 -3.90 -26.71 -18.86
N TYR A 475 -5.10 -27.27 -18.89
CA TYR A 475 -5.59 -28.15 -17.82
C TYR A 475 -4.59 -29.24 -17.40
N ASP A 476 -3.93 -29.86 -18.37
CA ASP A 476 -2.99 -30.98 -18.22
C ASP A 476 -1.51 -30.59 -18.18
N SER A 477 -1.20 -29.29 -18.24
CA SER A 477 0.18 -28.83 -18.09
C SER A 477 0.65 -28.89 -16.63
N SER A 478 1.97 -28.84 -16.43
CA SER A 478 2.60 -28.80 -15.10
C SER A 478 2.19 -27.60 -14.24
N ASN A 479 1.65 -26.53 -14.84
CA ASN A 479 1.17 -25.34 -14.15
C ASN A 479 -0.37 -25.24 -14.16
N GLY A 480 -1.04 -26.22 -14.77
CA GLY A 480 -2.49 -26.33 -14.83
C GLY A 480 -3.06 -27.24 -13.75
N LYS A 481 -4.39 -27.32 -13.73
CA LYS A 481 -5.15 -27.97 -12.65
C LYS A 481 -4.77 -29.44 -12.41
N SER A 482 -4.57 -30.25 -13.44
CA SER A 482 -4.23 -31.68 -13.25
C SER A 482 -2.73 -31.94 -13.13
N GLY A 483 -1.87 -30.98 -13.50
CA GLY A 483 -0.43 -31.08 -13.28
C GLY A 483 0.05 -30.50 -11.94
N ALA A 484 -0.80 -29.71 -11.25
CA ALA A 484 -0.47 -29.15 -9.95
C ALA A 484 -0.41 -30.24 -8.87
N THR A 485 0.73 -30.33 -8.18
CA THR A 485 0.93 -31.25 -7.04
C THR A 485 -0.01 -30.95 -5.87
N ASN A 486 -0.35 -29.68 -5.70
CA ASN A 486 -1.32 -29.22 -4.71
C ASN A 486 -2.59 -28.79 -5.46
N PRO A 487 -3.78 -29.32 -5.10
CA PRO A 487 -5.02 -29.16 -5.88
C PRO A 487 -5.57 -27.73 -5.98
N VAL A 488 -4.86 -26.73 -5.44
CA VAL A 488 -5.20 -25.31 -5.46
C VAL A 488 -4.05 -24.42 -5.98
N ASP A 489 -2.88 -25.00 -6.33
CA ASP A 489 -1.71 -24.29 -6.85
C ASP A 489 -1.73 -24.24 -8.40
N TYR A 490 -2.76 -23.63 -8.96
CA TYR A 490 -2.92 -23.40 -10.40
C TYR A 490 -3.74 -22.12 -10.66
N PRO A 491 -3.52 -21.42 -11.77
CA PRO A 491 -4.26 -20.20 -12.03
C PRO A 491 -5.65 -20.55 -12.55
N ILE A 492 -6.66 -20.44 -11.68
CA ILE A 492 -8.05 -20.84 -11.98
C ILE A 492 -8.65 -20.05 -13.15
N THR A 493 -8.20 -18.82 -13.38
CA THR A 493 -8.62 -17.97 -14.49
C THR A 493 -7.75 -18.14 -15.74
N GLY A 494 -6.65 -18.91 -15.67
CA GLY A 494 -5.63 -18.99 -16.73
C GLY A 494 -4.65 -17.81 -16.76
N TYR A 495 -4.81 -16.84 -15.86
CA TYR A 495 -3.97 -15.63 -15.78
C TYR A 495 -3.31 -15.49 -14.42
N VAL A 496 -2.06 -15.00 -14.42
CA VAL A 496 -1.31 -14.62 -13.22
C VAL A 496 -0.83 -13.18 -13.32
N ILE A 497 -0.23 -12.69 -12.24
CA ILE A 497 0.33 -11.35 -12.16
C ILE A 497 1.79 -11.37 -12.60
N LYS A 498 2.17 -10.43 -13.47
CA LYS A 498 3.56 -10.11 -13.81
C LYS A 498 4.00 -8.71 -13.36
N LYS A 499 3.07 -7.88 -12.88
CA LYS A 499 3.42 -6.61 -12.24
C LYS A 499 4.34 -6.88 -11.05
N TYR A 500 5.36 -6.05 -10.88
CA TYR A 500 6.48 -6.25 -9.95
C TYR A 500 7.43 -7.40 -10.31
N VAL A 501 7.25 -8.19 -11.36
CA VAL A 501 8.23 -9.24 -11.72
C VAL A 501 9.39 -8.63 -12.51
N ASN A 502 10.61 -8.79 -12.00
CA ASN A 502 11.82 -8.46 -12.72
C ASN A 502 12.35 -9.65 -13.56
N PRO A 503 12.97 -9.42 -14.73
CA PRO A 503 13.65 -10.48 -15.47
C PRO A 503 14.65 -11.30 -14.66
N VAL A 504 15.34 -10.72 -13.68
CA VAL A 504 16.29 -11.46 -12.83
C VAL A 504 15.61 -12.30 -11.76
N ASP A 505 14.32 -12.12 -11.47
CA ASP A 505 13.66 -12.80 -10.37
C ASP A 505 13.51 -14.31 -10.68
N ALA A 506 14.08 -15.14 -9.82
CA ALA A 506 13.96 -16.59 -9.89
C ALA A 506 13.68 -17.20 -8.50
N TRP A 507 12.87 -18.27 -8.48
CA TRP A 507 12.50 -19.01 -7.28
C TRP A 507 13.10 -20.42 -7.20
N SER A 508 13.59 -20.94 -8.33
CA SER A 508 14.31 -22.21 -8.45
C SER A 508 15.64 -22.00 -9.17
N GLY A 509 16.53 -22.98 -9.05
CA GLY A 509 17.83 -23.00 -9.72
C GLY A 509 18.98 -22.37 -8.93
N THR A 510 20.20 -22.68 -9.36
CA THR A 510 21.44 -22.16 -8.78
C THR A 510 21.51 -20.65 -9.01
N ASN A 511 21.91 -19.88 -7.98
CA ASN A 511 21.96 -18.40 -7.98
C ASN A 511 20.60 -17.68 -8.05
N ALA A 512 19.50 -18.40 -7.85
CA ALA A 512 18.17 -17.80 -7.80
C ALA A 512 18.10 -16.65 -6.79
N ARG A 513 17.78 -15.45 -7.27
CA ARG A 513 17.64 -14.26 -6.45
C ARG A 513 16.41 -13.46 -6.89
N ARG A 514 16.01 -12.52 -6.05
CA ARG A 514 14.94 -11.57 -6.35
C ARG A 514 15.49 -10.17 -6.18
N MET A 515 15.16 -9.27 -7.09
CA MET A 515 15.48 -7.86 -6.96
C MET A 515 14.59 -7.22 -5.90
N ASP A 516 15.17 -6.33 -5.09
CA ASP A 516 14.42 -5.49 -4.17
C ASP A 516 13.58 -4.45 -4.91
N LYS A 517 12.36 -4.21 -4.38
CA LYS A 517 11.36 -3.37 -5.04
C LYS A 517 10.78 -2.38 -4.05
N ALA A 518 10.47 -1.20 -4.56
CA ALA A 518 9.74 -0.22 -3.80
C ALA A 518 8.23 -0.36 -4.03
N PHE A 519 7.45 -0.15 -2.98
CA PHE A 519 6.02 0.06 -3.08
C PHE A 519 5.75 1.57 -3.21
N PRO A 520 5.11 2.02 -4.31
CA PRO A 520 4.66 3.39 -4.45
C PRO A 520 3.44 3.60 -3.56
N ILE A 521 3.61 4.26 -2.42
CA ILE A 521 2.49 4.62 -1.54
C ILE A 521 1.64 5.69 -2.23
N ILE A 522 2.27 6.73 -2.80
CA ILE A 522 1.64 7.76 -3.66
C ILE A 522 2.56 8.03 -4.85
N ARG A 523 1.97 8.06 -6.05
CA ARG A 523 2.70 8.32 -7.30
C ARG A 523 2.13 9.49 -8.07
N TYR A 524 2.94 10.17 -8.86
CA TYR A 524 2.54 11.37 -9.60
C TYR A 524 1.39 11.12 -10.58
N ALA A 525 1.34 9.94 -11.20
CA ALA A 525 0.22 9.57 -12.05
C ALA A 525 -1.13 9.53 -11.31
N GLU A 526 -1.14 9.17 -10.02
CA GLU A 526 -2.35 9.24 -9.21
C GLU A 526 -2.77 10.70 -9.03
N ILE A 527 -1.83 11.59 -8.69
CA ILE A 527 -2.10 13.03 -8.55
C ILE A 527 -2.71 13.62 -9.83
N LEU A 528 -2.16 13.28 -11.00
CA LEU A 528 -2.69 13.71 -12.29
C LEU A 528 -4.13 13.24 -12.52
N LEU A 529 -4.42 11.96 -12.22
CA LEU A 529 -5.75 11.39 -12.37
C LEU A 529 -6.74 11.97 -11.35
N SER A 530 -6.32 12.14 -10.09
CA SER A 530 -7.12 12.79 -9.04
C SER A 530 -7.48 14.22 -9.41
N TYR A 531 -6.56 14.98 -10.01
CA TYR A 531 -6.83 16.33 -10.49
C TYR A 531 -7.85 16.32 -11.65
N ALA A 532 -7.65 15.46 -12.64
CA ALA A 532 -8.57 15.32 -13.77
C ALA A 532 -9.98 14.89 -13.32
N GLU A 533 -10.09 13.90 -12.44
CA GLU A 533 -11.36 13.43 -11.88
C GLU A 533 -12.07 14.53 -11.09
N ALA A 534 -11.33 15.24 -10.23
CA ALA A 534 -11.89 16.29 -9.42
C ALA A 534 -12.41 17.47 -10.26
N LEU A 535 -11.69 17.88 -11.31
CA LEU A 535 -12.17 18.90 -12.25
C LEU A 535 -13.39 18.42 -13.05
N ASN A 536 -13.39 17.16 -13.49
CA ASN A 536 -14.47 16.60 -14.31
C ASN A 536 -15.82 16.57 -13.58
N ASN A 537 -15.80 16.51 -12.25
CA ASN A 537 -16.98 16.52 -11.38
C ASN A 537 -17.47 17.92 -11.00
N LEU A 538 -16.86 18.99 -11.53
CA LEU A 538 -17.35 20.35 -11.32
C LEU A 538 -18.41 20.74 -12.36
N THR A 539 -19.47 21.39 -11.90
CA THR A 539 -20.50 22.03 -12.72
C THR A 539 -20.50 23.56 -12.54
N GLY A 540 -20.04 24.03 -11.38
CA GLY A 540 -19.88 25.45 -11.05
C GLY A 540 -18.43 25.92 -10.87
N SER A 541 -18.28 27.21 -10.54
CA SER A 541 -16.99 27.82 -10.21
C SER A 541 -16.83 27.95 -8.69
N HIS A 542 -15.67 27.57 -8.19
CA HIS A 542 -15.36 27.56 -6.75
C HIS A 542 -13.98 28.13 -6.47
N THR A 543 -13.91 29.14 -5.61
CA THR A 543 -12.62 29.66 -5.11
C THR A 543 -12.21 28.88 -3.86
N VAL A 544 -10.99 28.33 -3.89
CA VAL A 544 -10.40 27.55 -2.81
C VAL A 544 -9.07 28.18 -2.40
N THR A 545 -8.85 28.27 -1.09
CA THR A 545 -7.59 28.69 -0.48
C THR A 545 -6.99 27.53 0.30
N LEU A 546 -5.77 27.11 -0.05
CA LEU A 546 -4.97 26.10 0.66
C LEU A 546 -3.64 26.73 1.06
N GLY A 547 -3.46 27.02 2.35
CA GLY A 547 -2.33 27.80 2.85
C GLY A 547 -2.31 29.19 2.21
N GLU A 548 -1.20 29.56 1.56
CA GLU A 548 -1.03 30.85 0.87
C GLU A 548 -1.57 30.85 -0.57
N HIS A 549 -1.98 29.69 -1.09
CA HIS A 549 -2.42 29.55 -2.48
C HIS A 549 -3.93 29.69 -2.58
N THR A 550 -4.40 30.69 -3.34
CA THR A 550 -5.81 30.84 -3.70
C THR A 550 -5.99 30.66 -5.19
N GLN A 551 -6.95 29.81 -5.57
CA GLN A 551 -7.27 29.52 -6.97
C GLN A 551 -8.76 29.34 -7.17
N THR A 552 -9.22 29.64 -8.38
CA THR A 552 -10.61 29.40 -8.80
C THR A 552 -10.65 28.20 -9.71
N LEU A 553 -11.45 27.21 -9.34
CA LEU A 553 -11.57 25.93 -10.04
C LEU A 553 -12.91 25.89 -10.77
N ILE A 554 -12.86 25.42 -12.00
CA ILE A 554 -13.99 25.11 -12.88
C ILE A 554 -13.70 23.78 -13.57
N ARG A 555 -14.69 23.18 -14.23
CA ARG A 555 -14.43 22.08 -15.16
C ARG A 555 -13.69 22.61 -16.40
N ASP A 556 -12.36 22.64 -16.32
CA ASP A 556 -11.48 23.04 -17.41
C ASP A 556 -11.04 21.82 -18.22
N GLU A 557 -11.63 21.66 -19.40
CA GLU A 557 -11.35 20.57 -20.32
C GLU A 557 -9.89 20.52 -20.78
N ALA A 558 -9.22 21.68 -20.93
CA ALA A 558 -7.82 21.72 -21.34
C ALA A 558 -6.90 21.17 -20.23
N GLU A 559 -7.18 21.53 -18.97
CA GLU A 559 -6.43 21.01 -17.82
C GLU A 559 -6.71 19.52 -17.56
N ILE A 560 -7.96 19.07 -17.70
CA ILE A 560 -8.32 17.64 -17.67
C ILE A 560 -7.54 16.88 -18.75
N LYS A 561 -7.60 17.35 -20.01
CA LYS A 561 -6.89 16.74 -21.13
C LYS A 561 -5.38 16.68 -20.87
N LYS A 562 -4.78 17.78 -20.41
CA LYS A 562 -3.34 17.87 -20.12
C LYS A 562 -2.89 16.90 -19.02
N ALA A 563 -3.65 16.74 -17.95
CA ALA A 563 -3.30 15.83 -16.87
C ALA A 563 -3.50 14.36 -17.28
N PHE A 564 -4.65 14.05 -17.89
CA PHE A 564 -5.02 12.70 -18.28
C PHE A 564 -4.15 12.16 -19.43
N ASN A 565 -3.88 12.99 -20.44
CA ASN A 565 -3.12 12.57 -21.62
C ASN A 565 -1.66 12.26 -21.30
N GLN A 566 -1.04 12.91 -20.31
CA GLN A 566 0.31 12.53 -19.87
C GLN A 566 0.38 11.06 -19.45
N VAL A 567 -0.64 10.57 -18.72
CA VAL A 567 -0.70 9.16 -18.30
C VAL A 567 -0.88 8.23 -19.50
N ARG A 568 -1.70 8.63 -20.48
CA ARG A 568 -1.97 7.88 -21.71
C ARG A 568 -0.75 7.85 -22.64
N TYR A 569 -0.16 9.00 -22.95
CA TYR A 569 1.04 9.12 -23.78
C TYR A 569 2.22 8.34 -23.21
N ARG A 570 2.42 8.36 -21.88
CA ARG A 570 3.50 7.59 -21.23
C ARG A 570 3.46 6.10 -21.58
N VAL A 571 2.28 5.55 -21.82
CA VAL A 571 2.07 4.13 -22.15
C VAL A 571 1.77 3.91 -23.63
N GLY A 572 2.04 4.92 -24.47
CA GLY A 572 1.93 4.82 -25.91
C GLY A 572 0.50 4.93 -26.43
N TRP A 573 -0.45 5.44 -25.65
CA TRP A 573 -1.84 5.64 -26.09
C TRP A 573 -2.07 7.03 -26.66
N PRO A 574 -3.00 7.18 -27.64
CA PRO A 574 -3.52 8.49 -28.00
C PRO A 574 -4.16 9.16 -26.80
N GLY A 575 -4.18 10.48 -26.78
CA GLY A 575 -4.91 11.29 -25.82
C GLY A 575 -6.42 11.13 -25.95
N LEU A 576 -7.16 11.77 -25.04
CA LEU A 576 -8.62 11.89 -25.15
C LEU A 576 -9.01 12.71 -26.39
N SER A 577 -10.01 12.22 -27.11
CA SER A 577 -10.69 12.94 -28.17
C SER A 577 -11.57 14.07 -27.61
N ALA A 578 -11.95 15.02 -28.46
CA ALA A 578 -12.87 16.09 -28.06
C ALA A 578 -14.26 15.56 -27.67
N GLU A 579 -14.70 14.47 -28.29
CA GLU A 579 -15.97 13.82 -27.97
C GLU A 579 -15.95 13.16 -26.59
N GLU A 580 -14.89 12.39 -26.28
CA GLU A 580 -14.70 11.80 -24.94
C GLU A 580 -14.64 12.91 -23.87
N LEU A 581 -13.88 13.97 -24.12
CA LEU A 581 -13.68 15.07 -23.17
C LEU A 581 -14.96 15.88 -22.92
N GLY A 582 -15.82 16.04 -23.93
CA GLY A 582 -17.10 16.71 -23.81
C GLY A 582 -18.15 15.93 -22.99
N ASN A 583 -17.91 14.65 -22.70
CA ASN A 583 -18.80 13.80 -21.93
C ASN A 583 -18.18 13.45 -20.56
N PRO A 584 -18.64 14.08 -19.45
CA PRO A 584 -18.10 13.80 -18.11
C PRO A 584 -18.15 12.32 -17.72
N GLN A 585 -19.18 11.60 -18.14
CA GLN A 585 -19.34 10.17 -17.83
C GLN A 585 -18.38 9.29 -18.61
N THR A 586 -17.84 9.75 -19.74
CA THR A 586 -16.82 9.02 -20.51
C THR A 586 -15.41 9.27 -19.97
N VAL A 587 -15.16 10.46 -19.41
CA VAL A 587 -13.90 10.80 -18.74
C VAL A 587 -13.77 10.08 -17.39
N GLN A 588 -14.89 9.95 -16.66
CA GLN A 588 -14.99 9.22 -15.39
C GLN A 588 -14.83 7.72 -15.59
#